data_AF-A0A3Q8VJL4-F1
#
_entry.id   AF-A0A3Q8VJL4-F1
#
_cell.length_a   1.000
_cell.length_b   1.000
_cell.length_c   1.000
_cell.angle_alpha   90.00
_cell.angle_beta   90.00
_cell.angle_gamma   90.00
#
_symmetry.space_group_name_H-M   'P 1'
#
loop_
_entity.id
_entity.type
_entity.pdbx_description
1 polymer ?
#
loop_
_entity_poly.entity_id
_entity_poly.type
_entity_poly.pdbx_seq_one_letter_code
_entity_poly.pdbx_strand_id
1 'polypeptide(L)'
;MGDTELKILSLLYSGLDDASIARRLHVGHRTVQRHVQGLMIRLDAPGRVALGARAQEFGLLGRADRGRREHIPPSQLGSRTEPNASMPDRHRTSHS
;
A
#
# COMPACT_ATOMS: atom_id res chain seq x y z
N MET A 1 -1.86 -13.67 18.43
CA MET A 1 -0.79 -12.99 17.67
C MET A 1 -0.85 -11.51 17.99
N GLY A 2 0.29 -10.84 18.10
CA GLY A 2 0.38 -9.40 18.35
C GLY A 2 0.17 -8.56 17.09
N ASP A 3 -0.08 -7.25 17.25
CA ASP A 3 -0.31 -6.31 16.15
C ASP A 3 0.87 -6.25 15.17
N THR A 4 2.10 -6.26 15.69
CA THR A 4 3.33 -6.32 14.87
C THR A 4 3.40 -7.58 14.03
N GLU A 5 3.03 -8.74 14.57
CA GLU A 5 3.04 -10.02 13.83
C GLU A 5 2.05 -9.99 12.66
N LEU A 6 0.86 -9.42 12.87
CA LEU A 6 -0.16 -9.25 11.82
C LEU A 6 0.31 -8.29 10.73
N LYS A 7 0.97 -7.19 11.09
CA LYS A 7 1.58 -6.25 10.13
C LYS A 7 2.69 -6.93 9.32
N ILE A 8 3.56 -7.71 9.98
CA ILE A 8 4.61 -8.48 9.30
C ILE A 8 3.97 -9.42 8.28
N LEU A 9 2.95 -10.21 8.65
CA LEU A 9 2.24 -11.10 7.73
C LEU A 9 1.65 -10.38 6.52
N SER A 10 1.02 -9.22 6.74
CA SER A 10 0.42 -8.42 5.66
C SER A 10 1.48 -7.89 4.67
N LEU A 11 2.61 -7.42 5.18
CA LEU A 11 3.71 -6.95 4.33
C LEU A 11 4.42 -8.12 3.62
N LEU A 12 4.53 -9.27 4.29
CA LEU A 12 5.06 -10.49 3.70
C LEU A 12 4.22 -10.96 2.52
N TYR A 13 2.90 -10.96 2.71
CA TYR A 13 1.94 -11.35 1.68
C TYR A 13 1.96 -10.42 0.47
N SER A 14 2.26 -9.12 0.66
CA SER A 14 2.47 -8.19 -0.45
C SER A 14 3.85 -8.31 -1.13
N GLY A 15 4.66 -9.30 -0.73
CA GLY A 15 5.92 -9.64 -1.40
C GLY A 15 7.17 -9.00 -0.79
N LEU A 16 7.04 -8.19 0.27
CA LEU A 16 8.21 -7.54 0.89
C LEU A 16 9.10 -8.56 1.62
N ASP A 17 10.41 -8.32 1.54
CA ASP A 17 11.40 -9.05 2.32
C ASP A 17 11.56 -8.50 3.74
N ASP A 18 12.21 -9.28 4.61
CA ASP A 18 12.37 -8.97 6.02
C ASP A 18 13.09 -7.63 6.23
N ALA A 19 14.04 -7.27 5.35
CA ALA A 19 14.74 -5.99 5.39
C ALA A 19 13.81 -4.81 5.09
N SER A 20 12.97 -4.92 4.05
CA SER A 20 11.97 -3.89 3.74
C SER A 20 10.90 -3.79 4.82
N ILE A 21 10.49 -4.91 5.39
CA ILE A 21 9.54 -4.96 6.51
C ILE A 21 10.14 -4.27 7.75
N ALA A 22 11.40 -4.59 8.08
CA ALA A 22 12.12 -4.00 9.20
C ALA A 22 12.18 -2.47 9.09
N ARG A 23 12.55 -1.97 7.90
CA ARG A 23 12.55 -0.53 7.59
C ARG A 23 11.17 0.10 7.77
N ARG A 24 10.11 -0.54 7.24
CA ARG A 24 8.75 0.00 7.25
C ARG A 24 8.11 0.01 8.65
N LEU A 25 8.52 -0.92 9.51
CA LEU A 25 8.05 -1.03 10.88
C LEU A 25 8.98 -0.33 11.89
N HIS A 26 10.09 0.25 11.43
CA HIS A 26 11.12 0.87 12.28
C HIS A 26 11.64 -0.07 13.38
N VAL A 27 11.86 -1.34 13.02
CA VAL A 27 12.41 -2.37 13.92
C VAL A 27 13.67 -2.98 13.34
N GLY A 28 14.46 -3.65 14.19
CA GLY A 28 15.66 -4.37 13.73
C GLY A 28 15.32 -5.58 12.84
N HIS A 29 16.15 -5.85 11.84
CA HIS A 29 16.00 -7.01 10.94
C HIS A 29 15.92 -8.34 11.71
N ARG A 30 16.74 -8.52 12.74
CA ARG A 30 16.69 -9.70 13.63
C ARG A 30 15.36 -9.86 14.35
N THR A 31 14.71 -8.75 14.71
CA THR A 31 13.38 -8.76 15.35
C THR A 31 12.34 -9.29 14.37
N VAL A 32 12.35 -8.84 13.11
CA VAL A 32 11.48 -9.38 12.06
C VAL A 32 11.72 -10.88 11.87
N GLN A 33 12.98 -11.30 11.71
CA GLN A 33 13.32 -12.72 11.56
C GLN A 33 12.81 -13.59 12.72
N ARG A 34 12.90 -13.09 13.96
CA ARG A 34 12.39 -13.79 15.15
C ARG A 34 10.87 -13.91 15.12
N HIS A 35 10.17 -12.84 14.75
CA HIS A 35 8.71 -12.87 14.60
C HIS A 35 8.28 -13.81 13.47
N VAL A 36 8.95 -13.79 12.31
CA VAL A 36 8.65 -14.68 11.18
C VAL A 36 8.84 -16.14 11.58
N GLN A 37 9.94 -16.49 12.24
CA GLN A 37 10.15 -17.86 12.73
C GLN A 37 9.08 -18.29 13.74
N GLY A 38 8.72 -17.42 14.70
CA GLY A 38 7.65 -17.70 15.64
C GLY A 38 6.30 -17.90 14.94
N LEU A 39 6.01 -17.11 13.92
CA LEU A 39 4.82 -17.23 13.09
C LEU A 39 4.80 -18.54 12.27
N MET A 40 5.94 -18.95 11.72
CA MET A 40 6.08 -20.22 11.00
C MET A 40 5.76 -21.41 11.88
N ILE A 41 6.30 -21.44 13.10
CA ILE A 41 6.02 -22.52 14.07
C ILE A 41 4.54 -22.55 14.43
N ARG A 42 3.93 -21.38 14.65
CA ARG A 42 2.53 -21.29 15.09
C ARG A 42 1.52 -21.62 14.00
N LEU A 43 1.85 -21.37 12.73
CA LEU A 43 0.98 -21.61 11.58
C LEU A 43 1.34 -22.90 10.83
N ASP A 44 2.29 -23.68 11.37
CA ASP A 44 2.82 -24.89 10.75
C ASP A 44 3.24 -24.64 9.29
N ALA A 45 3.97 -23.55 9.08
CA ALA A 45 4.41 -23.10 7.76
C ALA A 45 5.87 -23.49 7.53
N PRO A 46 6.19 -24.35 6.55
CA PRO A 46 7.56 -24.80 6.27
C PRO A 46 8.44 -23.71 5.64
N GLY A 47 7.87 -22.57 5.26
CA GLY A 47 8.63 -21.48 4.65
C GLY A 47 7.83 -20.19 4.56
N ARG A 48 8.50 -19.14 4.11
CA ARG A 48 7.95 -17.79 3.94
C ARG A 48 6.71 -17.76 3.04
N VAL A 49 6.74 -18.49 1.93
CA VAL A 49 5.63 -18.55 0.97
C VAL A 49 4.45 -19.27 1.59
N ALA A 50 4.70 -20.44 2.20
CA ALA A 50 3.66 -21.19 2.91
C ALA A 50 3.08 -20.40 4.07
N LEU A 51 3.88 -19.57 4.75
CA LEU A 51 3.41 -18.70 5.82
C LEU A 51 2.39 -17.68 5.31
N GLY A 52 2.66 -17.07 4.16
CA GLY A 52 1.71 -16.15 3.50
C GLY A 52 0.40 -16.84 3.11
N ALA A 53 0.48 -18.06 2.57
CA ALA A 53 -0.69 -18.86 2.20
C ALA A 53 -1.53 -19.25 3.43
N ARG A 54 -0.90 -19.77 4.49
CA ARG A 54 -1.57 -20.10 5.76
C ARG A 54 -2.21 -18.86 6.37
N ALA A 55 -1.55 -17.71 6.34
CA ALA A 55 -2.14 -16.46 6.85
C ALA A 55 -3.39 -16.02 6.07
N GLN A 56 -3.50 -16.31 4.77
CA GLN A 56 -4.74 -16.13 3.99
C GLN A 56 -5.82 -17.12 4.44
N GLU A 57 -5.48 -18.41 4.53
CA GLU A 57 -6.40 -19.48 4.95
C GLU A 57 -7.01 -19.22 6.32
N PHE A 58 -6.22 -18.69 7.27
CA PHE A 58 -6.69 -18.31 8.61
C PHE A 58 -7.37 -16.93 8.68
N GLY A 59 -7.52 -16.21 7.55
CA GLY A 59 -8.17 -14.90 7.51
C GLY A 59 -7.41 -13.78 8.23
N LEU A 60 -6.10 -13.95 8.48
CA LEU A 60 -5.29 -13.02 9.28
C LEU A 60 -4.94 -11.73 8.52
N LEU A 61 -5.01 -11.77 7.19
CA LEU A 61 -4.56 -10.68 6.31
C LEU A 61 -5.62 -9.58 6.10
N GLY A 62 -6.85 -9.78 6.63
CA GLY A 62 -7.95 -8.83 6.54
C GLY A 62 -7.95 -7.71 7.60
N ARG A 63 -7.11 -7.79 8.65
CA ARG A 63 -7.10 -6.74 9.69
C ARG A 63 -6.22 -5.54 9.33
N ALA A 64 -5.16 -5.73 8.56
CA ALA A 64 -4.29 -4.65 8.11
C ALA A 64 -4.85 -3.91 6.88
N ASP A 65 -5.69 -4.57 6.08
CA ASP A 65 -6.26 -4.02 4.84
C ASP A 65 -7.67 -3.42 5.01
N ARG A 66 -8.34 -3.66 6.16
CA ARG A 66 -9.61 -3.00 6.49
C ARG A 66 -9.52 -1.47 6.59
N GLY A 67 -8.31 -0.90 6.59
CA GLY A 67 -8.08 0.54 6.51
C GLY A 67 -7.73 1.06 5.12
N ARG A 68 -7.69 0.23 4.06
CA ARG A 68 -7.27 0.64 2.70
C ARG A 68 -8.26 0.30 1.58
N ARG A 69 -9.30 -0.50 1.84
CA ARG A 69 -10.36 -0.80 0.85
C ARG A 69 -11.45 0.26 0.75
N GLU A 70 -11.40 1.34 1.53
CA GLU A 70 -12.41 2.41 1.52
C GLU A 70 -11.86 3.80 1.11
N HIS A 71 -11.04 3.85 0.05
CA HIS A 71 -10.80 5.14 -0.63
C HIS A 71 -10.51 4.94 -2.12
N ILE A 72 -11.57 4.61 -2.85
CA ILE A 72 -11.68 5.03 -4.25
C ILE A 72 -12.66 6.22 -4.21
N PRO A 73 -12.24 7.47 -4.44
CA PRO A 73 -13.18 8.54 -4.77
C PRO A 73 -13.54 8.46 -6.26
N PRO A 74 -14.76 8.06 -6.66
CA PRO A 74 -15.18 8.03 -8.05
C PRO A 74 -15.68 9.41 -8.52
N SER A 75 -14.87 10.47 -8.44
CA SER A 75 -15.35 11.82 -8.78
C SER A 75 -14.36 12.72 -9.55
N GLN A 76 -13.47 12.15 -10.35
CA GLN A 76 -12.73 12.92 -11.38
C GLN A 76 -13.01 12.47 -12.81
N LEU A 77 -14.14 11.79 -13.05
CA LEU A 77 -14.67 11.61 -14.39
C LEU A 77 -15.74 12.69 -14.67
N GLY A 78 -15.28 13.81 -15.24
CA GLY A 78 -16.10 14.67 -16.10
C GLY A 78 -17.00 15.70 -15.42
N SER A 79 -16.61 16.97 -15.51
CA SER A 79 -17.56 18.09 -15.58
C SER A 79 -17.00 19.13 -16.55
N ARG A 80 -17.50 19.00 -17.78
CA ARG A 80 -17.36 19.91 -18.91
C ARG A 80 -18.45 20.97 -18.80
N THR A 81 -18.07 22.23 -18.60
CA THR A 81 -18.85 23.49 -18.84
C THR A 81 -17.94 24.65 -18.37
N GLU A 82 -17.59 25.69 -19.10
CA GLU A 82 -18.24 26.45 -20.17
C GLU A 82 -17.21 27.22 -21.04
N PRO A 83 -17.62 27.72 -22.23
CA PRO A 83 -16.82 28.56 -23.11
C PRO A 83 -16.79 30.01 -22.61
N ASN A 84 -15.65 30.70 -22.69
CA ASN A 84 -15.66 32.16 -22.63
C ASN A 84 -14.92 32.76 -23.83
N ALA A 85 -15.66 33.64 -24.48
CA ALA A 85 -15.41 34.25 -25.75
C ALA A 85 -14.49 35.47 -25.65
N SER A 86 -14.07 35.90 -26.84
CA SER A 86 -13.77 37.28 -27.21
C SER A 86 -12.39 37.85 -26.89
N MET A 87 -11.67 38.05 -28.00
CA MET A 87 -10.68 39.11 -28.21
C MET A 87 -11.26 40.50 -27.87
N PRO A 88 -10.42 41.54 -27.67
CA PRO A 88 -9.99 42.31 -28.83
C PRO A 88 -8.53 42.80 -28.80
N ASP A 89 -7.98 42.87 -30.02
CA ASP A 89 -7.23 43.97 -30.63
C ASP A 89 -6.04 44.61 -29.88
N ARG A 90 -4.88 44.56 -30.55
CA ARG A 90 -4.14 45.77 -30.93
C ARG A 90 -3.09 45.44 -32.00
N HIS A 91 -3.45 45.72 -33.24
CA HIS A 91 -2.47 46.15 -34.23
C HIS A 91 -1.94 47.55 -33.87
N ARG A 92 -0.71 47.82 -34.35
CA ARG A 92 -0.15 49.14 -34.72
C ARG A 92 0.90 49.74 -33.76
N THR A 93 2.16 49.60 -34.18
CA THR A 93 3.11 50.70 -34.45
C THR A 93 4.04 50.21 -35.56
N SER A 94 3.77 50.54 -36.83
CA SER A 94 4.22 51.72 -37.59
C SER A 94 5.72 51.78 -37.87
N HIS A 95 6.01 51.75 -39.18
CA HIS A 95 7.23 52.18 -39.87
C HIS A 95 7.94 53.39 -39.25
N SER A 96 9.27 53.39 -39.33
CA SER A 96 10.06 54.41 -40.05
C SER A 96 11.38 53.80 -40.48
#